data_AF-A0A321L7E8-F1
#
_entry.id   AF-A0A321L7E8-F1
#
_cell.length_a   1.000
_cell.length_b   1.000
_cell.length_c   1.000
_cell.angle_alpha   90.00
_cell.angle_beta   90.00
_cell.angle_gamma   90.00
#
_symmetry.space_group_name_H-M   'P 1'
#
loop_
_entity.id
_entity.type
_entity.pdbx_description
1 polymer ?
#
loop_
_entity_poly.entity_id
_entity_poly.type
_entity_poly.pdbx_seq_one_letter_code
_entity_poly.pdbx_strand_id
1 'polypeptide(L)'
;MRVDDRGVGGSTGDISKSTEEDFAGDVLAGVGFLKSRKEINPKLIGLIGHSEGGVVAPLAASKSKDVAFIVLMAGTGLTGEEILYLQGALIEKASGATADAIARNRKIQHAMFTVAKEEKDNAIAAARMKESVSKLIEQFPESERKVMSNPAALDAQVKTVLSPWFRYLLVYDPREALRHVKCPVLALNGERDLQVPPKEDLSEIAKALREGGNKDFKTVSLPGLNHLFQTCTTGSPSEYATIEETIAPIALRTMGDWIIAHTQKQHRVHSVRRNAK
;
A
#
# COMPACT_ATOMS: atom_id res chain seq x y z
N MET A 1 3.89 -6.46 -18.01
CA MET A 1 2.43 -6.29 -18.16
C MET A 1 1.98 -5.30 -17.10
N ARG A 2 1.20 -4.28 -17.47
CA ARG A 2 0.41 -3.49 -16.50
C ARG A 2 -1.01 -4.03 -16.56
N VAL A 3 -1.70 -4.09 -15.43
CA VAL A 3 -3.05 -4.64 -15.32
C VAL A 3 -3.96 -3.56 -14.76
N ASP A 4 -5.14 -3.42 -15.34
CA ASP A 4 -6.21 -2.60 -14.78
C ASP A 4 -6.97 -3.45 -13.75
N ASP A 5 -7.34 -2.84 -12.62
CA ASP A 5 -8.17 -3.52 -11.63
C ASP A 5 -9.52 -3.95 -12.23
N ARG A 6 -10.14 -4.96 -11.62
CA ARG A 6 -11.48 -5.41 -12.04
C ARG A 6 -12.48 -4.25 -12.04
N GLY A 7 -13.25 -4.11 -13.11
CA GLY A 7 -14.20 -3.02 -13.30
C GLY A 7 -13.58 -1.66 -13.68
N VAL A 8 -12.27 -1.59 -13.94
CA VAL A 8 -11.58 -0.39 -14.43
C VAL A 8 -11.20 -0.55 -15.89
N GLY A 9 -11.30 0.53 -16.67
CA GLY A 9 -10.93 0.52 -18.08
C GLY A 9 -11.76 -0.48 -18.89
N GLY A 10 -11.09 -1.48 -19.48
CA GLY A 10 -11.72 -2.57 -20.23
C GLY A 10 -12.03 -3.83 -19.41
N SER A 11 -11.66 -3.86 -18.13
CA SER A 11 -11.84 -5.03 -17.26
C SER A 11 -13.30 -5.19 -16.80
N THR A 12 -13.79 -6.43 -16.76
CA THR A 12 -15.08 -6.75 -16.15
C THR A 12 -14.99 -6.79 -14.62
N GLY A 13 -16.13 -6.86 -13.92
CA GLY A 13 -16.18 -6.90 -12.45
C GLY A 13 -16.66 -5.59 -11.82
N ASP A 14 -16.55 -5.49 -10.50
CA ASP A 14 -17.04 -4.36 -9.70
C ASP A 14 -16.03 -4.00 -8.60
N ILE A 15 -15.20 -2.98 -8.86
CA ILE A 15 -14.17 -2.53 -7.92
C ILE A 15 -14.77 -2.09 -6.57
N SER A 16 -16.01 -1.58 -6.56
CA SER A 16 -16.65 -1.08 -5.33
C SER A 16 -16.95 -2.18 -4.31
N LYS A 17 -16.90 -3.44 -4.72
CA LYS A 17 -17.12 -4.63 -3.89
C LYS A 17 -15.85 -5.43 -3.63
N SER A 18 -14.71 -4.95 -4.10
CA SER A 18 -13.46 -5.69 -4.13
C SER A 18 -12.58 -5.35 -2.93
N THR A 19 -11.65 -6.26 -2.62
CA THR A 19 -10.66 -6.13 -1.55
C THR A 19 -9.27 -6.52 -2.06
N GLU A 20 -8.26 -6.38 -1.23
CA GLU A 20 -6.89 -6.77 -1.53
C GLU A 20 -6.77 -8.29 -1.80
N GLU A 21 -7.68 -9.10 -1.24
CA GLU A 21 -7.81 -10.54 -1.56
C GLU A 21 -8.15 -10.76 -3.04
N ASP A 22 -9.10 -9.98 -3.53
CA ASP A 22 -9.57 -10.00 -4.90
C ASP A 22 -8.44 -9.57 -5.85
N PHE A 23 -7.77 -8.47 -5.53
CA PHE A 23 -6.64 -7.97 -6.31
C PHE A 23 -5.47 -8.96 -6.33
N ALA A 24 -5.20 -9.64 -5.21
CA ALA A 24 -4.19 -10.71 -5.19
C ALA A 24 -4.57 -11.88 -6.12
N GLY A 25 -5.87 -12.22 -6.19
CA GLY A 25 -6.40 -13.20 -7.14
C GLY A 25 -6.19 -12.76 -8.60
N ASP A 26 -6.50 -11.50 -8.92
CA ASP A 26 -6.34 -10.93 -10.26
C ASP A 26 -4.87 -10.91 -10.70
N VAL A 27 -3.96 -10.54 -9.79
CA VAL A 27 -2.52 -10.58 -10.01
C VAL A 27 -2.05 -12.00 -10.32
N LEU A 28 -2.52 -13.01 -9.57
CA LEU A 28 -2.16 -14.41 -9.83
C LEU A 28 -2.75 -14.95 -11.15
N ALA A 29 -3.94 -14.50 -11.55
CA ALA A 29 -4.46 -14.78 -12.89
C ALA A 29 -3.56 -14.18 -13.98
N GLY A 30 -3.06 -12.97 -13.77
CA GLY A 30 -2.05 -12.33 -14.62
C GLY A 30 -0.75 -13.12 -14.71
N VAL A 31 -0.25 -13.65 -13.59
CA VAL A 31 0.91 -14.57 -13.57
C VAL A 31 0.60 -15.83 -14.38
N GLY A 32 -0.57 -16.43 -14.21
CA GLY A 32 -1.02 -17.59 -14.98
C GLY A 32 -1.06 -17.32 -16.49
N PHE A 33 -1.59 -16.16 -16.90
CA PHE A 33 -1.57 -15.72 -18.28
C PHE A 33 -0.14 -15.59 -18.82
N LEU A 34 0.77 -14.92 -18.09
CA LEU A 34 2.16 -14.76 -18.51
C LEU A 34 2.90 -16.10 -18.66
N LYS A 35 2.60 -17.10 -17.81
CA LYS A 35 3.16 -18.46 -17.92
C LYS A 35 2.76 -19.16 -19.22
N SER A 36 1.63 -18.79 -19.84
CA SER A 36 1.18 -19.36 -21.11
C SER A 36 1.89 -18.79 -22.35
N ARG A 37 2.64 -17.69 -22.19
CA ARG A 37 3.31 -16.97 -23.26
C ARG A 37 4.65 -17.61 -23.58
N LYS A 38 4.90 -17.95 -24.86
CA LYS A 38 6.13 -18.63 -25.29
C LYS A 38 7.38 -17.75 -25.18
N GLU A 39 7.19 -16.45 -25.24
CA GLU A 39 8.21 -15.42 -25.14
C GLU A 39 8.63 -15.08 -23.70
N ILE A 40 7.91 -15.61 -22.69
CA ILE A 40 8.18 -15.36 -21.27
C ILE A 40 8.74 -16.62 -20.63
N ASN A 41 9.83 -16.49 -19.86
CA ASN A 41 10.31 -17.59 -19.03
C ASN A 41 9.39 -17.75 -17.81
N PRO A 42 8.62 -18.85 -17.69
CA PRO A 42 7.63 -19.01 -16.64
C PRO A 42 8.23 -19.11 -15.22
N LYS A 43 9.56 -19.26 -15.11
CA LYS A 43 10.28 -19.31 -13.82
C LYS A 43 10.76 -17.94 -13.33
N LEU A 44 10.64 -16.89 -14.14
CA LEU A 44 11.20 -15.56 -13.87
C LEU A 44 10.15 -14.46 -13.89
N ILE A 45 8.91 -14.78 -13.55
CA ILE A 45 7.81 -13.81 -13.45
C ILE A 45 7.82 -13.23 -12.03
N GLY A 46 8.06 -11.92 -11.91
CA GLY A 46 7.98 -11.19 -10.65
C GLY A 46 6.86 -10.16 -10.62
N LEU A 47 6.59 -9.62 -9.44
CA LEU A 47 5.57 -8.59 -9.21
C LEU A 47 6.24 -7.27 -8.82
N ILE A 48 5.69 -6.15 -9.30
CA ILE A 48 6.04 -4.81 -8.82
C ILE A 48 4.73 -4.17 -8.37
N GLY A 49 4.63 -3.87 -7.08
CA GLY A 49 3.45 -3.29 -6.48
C GLY A 49 3.77 -1.93 -5.85
N HIS A 50 2.98 -0.91 -6.17
CA HIS A 50 3.13 0.45 -5.63
C HIS A 50 2.01 0.79 -4.65
N SER A 51 2.33 1.42 -3.53
CA SER A 51 1.36 1.81 -2.50
C SER A 51 0.55 0.59 -2.01
N GLU A 52 -0.76 0.56 -2.22
CA GLU A 52 -1.61 -0.62 -1.99
C GLU A 52 -1.13 -1.87 -2.74
N GLY A 53 -0.57 -1.72 -3.94
CA GLY A 53 0.09 -2.82 -4.66
C GLY A 53 1.23 -3.45 -3.86
N GLY A 54 1.87 -2.69 -2.96
CA GLY A 54 2.87 -3.17 -2.02
C GLY A 54 2.30 -4.08 -0.92
N VAL A 55 0.99 -4.07 -0.71
CA VAL A 55 0.22 -5.01 0.14
C VAL A 55 -0.28 -6.20 -0.68
N VAL A 56 -0.78 -5.95 -1.89
CA VAL A 56 -1.31 -7.00 -2.78
C VAL A 56 -0.19 -7.95 -3.26
N ALA A 57 0.99 -7.45 -3.57
CA ALA A 57 2.11 -8.26 -4.06
C ALA A 57 2.58 -9.34 -3.05
N PRO A 58 2.86 -9.04 -1.76
CA PRO A 58 3.20 -10.06 -0.79
C PRO A 58 2.01 -11.00 -0.50
N LEU A 59 0.77 -10.51 -0.50
CA LEU A 59 -0.41 -11.37 -0.36
C LEU A 59 -0.49 -12.41 -1.50
N ALA A 60 -0.34 -11.98 -2.76
CA ALA A 60 -0.28 -12.87 -3.92
C ALA A 60 0.91 -13.85 -3.84
N ALA A 61 2.11 -13.35 -3.52
CA ALA A 61 3.32 -14.18 -3.43
C ALA A 61 3.27 -15.18 -2.27
N SER A 62 2.57 -14.89 -1.18
CA SER A 62 2.36 -15.83 -0.07
C SER A 62 1.50 -17.04 -0.46
N LYS A 63 0.64 -16.88 -1.48
CA LYS A 63 -0.32 -17.90 -1.93
C LYS A 63 0.17 -18.73 -3.11
N SER A 64 1.26 -18.32 -3.76
CA SER A 64 1.75 -18.98 -4.96
C SER A 64 3.27 -19.09 -5.01
N LYS A 65 3.75 -20.27 -5.42
CA LYS A 65 5.18 -20.51 -5.68
C LYS A 65 5.61 -20.07 -7.08
N ASP A 66 4.68 -19.56 -7.88
CA ASP A 66 4.96 -19.12 -9.26
C ASP A 66 5.53 -17.69 -9.33
N VAL A 67 5.58 -16.98 -8.21
CA VAL A 67 6.17 -15.63 -8.14
C VAL A 67 7.66 -15.72 -7.83
N ALA A 68 8.49 -15.34 -8.80
CA ALA A 68 9.94 -15.47 -8.73
C ALA A 68 10.62 -14.42 -7.84
N PHE A 69 10.04 -13.22 -7.71
CA PHE A 69 10.47 -12.12 -6.84
C PHE A 69 9.36 -11.08 -6.72
N ILE A 70 9.42 -10.21 -5.71
CA ILE A 70 8.54 -9.04 -5.60
C ILE A 70 9.34 -7.76 -5.33
N VAL A 71 8.85 -6.65 -5.89
CA VAL A 71 9.34 -5.29 -5.63
C VAL A 71 8.19 -4.47 -5.03
N LEU A 72 8.37 -3.99 -3.81
CA LEU A 72 7.41 -3.19 -3.06
C LEU A 72 7.84 -1.73 -3.12
N MET A 73 7.14 -0.94 -3.93
CA MET A 73 7.34 0.49 -4.06
C MET A 73 6.41 1.21 -3.09
N ALA A 74 6.94 1.90 -2.09
CA ALA A 74 6.14 2.61 -1.09
C ALA A 74 5.02 1.73 -0.49
N GLY A 75 5.33 0.45 -0.22
CA GLY A 75 4.39 -0.49 0.41
C GLY A 75 4.46 -0.40 1.92
N THR A 76 3.32 -0.60 2.60
CA THR A 76 3.23 -0.52 4.06
C THR A 76 3.61 -1.84 4.74
N GLY A 77 4.34 -1.72 5.86
CA GLY A 77 4.61 -2.81 6.80
C GLY A 77 3.69 -2.81 8.03
N LEU A 78 2.77 -1.85 8.09
CA LEU A 78 1.83 -1.61 9.18
C LEU A 78 0.40 -2.02 8.80
N THR A 79 -0.45 -2.24 9.79
CA THR A 79 -1.90 -2.42 9.54
C THR A 79 -2.49 -1.18 8.88
N GLY A 80 -3.61 -1.35 8.16
CA GLY A 80 -4.31 -0.22 7.55
C GLY A 80 -4.68 0.87 8.57
N GLU A 81 -5.10 0.48 9.77
CA GLU A 81 -5.36 1.43 10.85
C GLU A 81 -4.11 2.23 11.27
N GLU A 82 -3.00 1.55 11.56
CA GLU A 82 -1.74 2.19 11.96
C GLU A 82 -1.23 3.16 10.90
N ILE A 83 -1.24 2.75 9.62
CA ILE A 83 -0.71 3.57 8.53
C ILE A 83 -1.60 4.76 8.23
N LEU A 84 -2.93 4.62 8.23
CA LEU A 84 -3.85 5.73 7.97
C LEU A 84 -3.73 6.83 9.03
N TYR A 85 -3.49 6.45 10.28
CA TYR A 85 -3.23 7.39 11.35
C TYR A 85 -1.91 8.15 11.17
N LEU A 86 -0.84 7.44 10.80
CA LEU A 86 0.48 8.04 10.58
C LEU A 86 0.48 8.96 9.35
N GLN A 87 -0.09 8.47 8.23
CA GLN A 87 -0.27 9.20 6.99
C GLN A 87 -1.04 10.51 7.21
N GLY A 88 -2.20 10.43 7.87
CA GLY A 88 -3.01 11.61 8.16
C GLY A 88 -2.24 12.67 8.94
N ALA A 89 -1.59 12.26 10.04
CA ALA A 89 -0.83 13.18 10.88
C ALA A 89 0.33 13.87 10.14
N LEU A 90 1.06 13.13 9.30
CA LEU A 90 2.20 13.68 8.55
C LEU A 90 1.76 14.63 7.43
N ILE A 91 0.71 14.29 6.67
CA ILE A 91 0.17 15.15 5.61
C ILE A 91 -0.42 16.43 6.20
N GLU A 92 -1.18 16.33 7.29
CA GLU A 92 -1.76 17.49 7.97
C GLU A 92 -0.65 18.41 8.50
N LYS A 93 0.38 17.85 9.13
CA LYS A 93 1.55 18.62 9.59
C LYS A 93 2.26 19.32 8.43
N ALA A 94 2.47 18.63 7.31
CA ALA A 94 3.07 19.22 6.11
C ALA A 94 2.19 20.32 5.49
N SER A 95 0.88 20.27 5.72
CA SER A 95 -0.08 21.30 5.32
C SER A 95 -0.20 22.46 6.32
N GLY A 96 0.62 22.49 7.38
CA GLY A 96 0.65 23.56 8.38
C GLY A 96 -0.34 23.38 9.54
N ALA A 97 -0.96 22.21 9.69
CA ALA A 97 -1.85 21.95 10.82
C ALA A 97 -1.09 21.98 12.16
N THR A 98 -1.76 22.48 13.20
CA THR A 98 -1.23 22.47 14.56
C THR A 98 -1.33 21.07 15.17
N ALA A 99 -0.51 20.79 16.20
CA ALA A 99 -0.57 19.52 16.91
C ALA A 99 -1.96 19.22 17.48
N ASP A 100 -2.67 20.25 17.95
CA ASP A 100 -4.03 20.11 18.47
C ASP A 100 -5.05 19.78 17.37
N ALA A 101 -4.90 20.33 16.17
CA ALA A 101 -5.75 20.00 15.03
C ALA A 101 -5.56 18.55 14.60
N ILE A 102 -4.30 18.10 14.50
CA ILE A 102 -3.95 16.71 14.21
C ILE A 102 -4.54 15.78 15.27
N ALA A 103 -4.44 16.14 16.56
CA ALA A 103 -5.01 15.35 17.65
C ALA A 103 -6.55 15.27 17.58
N ARG A 104 -7.24 16.32 17.12
CA ARG A 104 -8.70 16.29 16.90
C ARG A 104 -9.08 15.37 15.75
N ASN A 105 -8.41 15.49 14.60
CA ASN A 105 -8.65 14.62 13.45
C ASN A 105 -8.38 13.16 13.78
N ARG A 106 -7.33 12.89 14.56
CA ARG A 106 -7.02 11.56 15.09
C ARG A 106 -8.17 10.96 15.91
N LYS A 107 -8.84 11.77 16.74
CA LYS A 107 -10.01 11.33 17.52
C LYS A 107 -11.21 11.00 16.63
N ILE A 108 -11.46 11.81 15.59
CA ILE A 108 -12.53 11.55 14.62
C ILE A 108 -12.26 10.25 13.88
N GLN A 109 -11.06 10.08 13.30
CA GLN A 109 -10.66 8.85 12.61
C GLN A 109 -10.80 7.64 13.54
N HIS A 110 -10.33 7.75 14.78
CA HIS A 110 -10.44 6.66 15.75
C HIS A 110 -11.90 6.27 16.04
N ALA A 111 -12.79 7.24 16.26
CA ALA A 111 -14.21 6.95 16.47
C ALA A 111 -14.84 6.26 15.25
N MET A 112 -14.53 6.72 14.04
CA MET A 112 -15.03 6.10 12.82
C MET A 112 -14.48 4.69 12.64
N PHE A 113 -13.16 4.49 12.75
CA PHE A 113 -12.52 3.20 12.49
C PHE A 113 -12.93 2.15 13.53
N THR A 114 -13.14 2.54 14.78
CA THR A 114 -13.67 1.63 15.82
C THR A 114 -15.05 1.10 15.43
N VAL A 115 -15.99 1.98 15.04
CA VAL A 115 -17.31 1.54 14.56
C VAL A 115 -17.18 0.69 13.29
N ALA A 116 -16.27 1.05 12.37
CA ALA A 116 -16.04 0.32 11.15
C ALA A 116 -15.57 -1.13 11.38
N LYS A 117 -14.80 -1.37 12.44
CA LYS A 117 -14.30 -2.70 12.81
C LYS A 117 -15.32 -3.53 13.61
N GLU A 118 -16.11 -2.89 14.46
CA GLU A 118 -17.03 -3.57 15.39
C GLU A 118 -18.40 -3.90 14.79
N GLU A 119 -18.95 -3.00 13.96
CA GLU A 119 -20.35 -3.08 13.51
C GLU A 119 -20.47 -3.57 12.07
N LYS A 120 -20.95 -4.78 11.83
CA LYS A 120 -21.00 -5.35 10.46
C LYS A 120 -22.09 -4.74 9.59
N ASP A 121 -23.20 -4.27 10.18
CA ASP A 121 -24.29 -3.69 9.41
C ASP A 121 -23.96 -2.25 8.99
N ASN A 122 -23.95 -1.98 7.68
CA ASN A 122 -23.58 -0.67 7.15
C ASN A 122 -24.54 0.45 7.56
N ALA A 123 -25.84 0.18 7.69
CA ALA A 123 -26.81 1.20 8.08
C ALA A 123 -26.65 1.58 9.56
N ILE A 124 -26.47 0.58 10.43
CA ILE A 124 -26.20 0.78 11.85
C ILE A 124 -24.85 1.48 12.04
N ALA A 125 -23.80 1.02 11.36
CA ALA A 125 -22.48 1.62 11.44
C ALA A 125 -22.49 3.08 10.97
N ALA A 126 -23.18 3.40 9.87
CA ALA A 126 -23.30 4.77 9.39
C ALA A 126 -23.97 5.69 10.42
N ALA A 127 -25.08 5.25 11.01
CA ALA A 127 -25.77 6.03 12.05
C ALA A 127 -24.86 6.26 13.27
N ARG A 128 -24.21 5.20 13.77
CA ARG A 128 -23.27 5.27 14.91
C ARG A 128 -22.07 6.18 14.64
N MET A 129 -21.49 6.12 13.45
CA MET A 129 -20.39 7.00 13.05
C MET A 129 -20.82 8.46 13.03
N LYS A 130 -21.93 8.78 12.37
CA LYS A 130 -22.43 10.16 12.27
C LYS A 130 -22.73 10.74 13.65
N GLU A 131 -23.38 9.96 14.52
CA GLU A 131 -23.66 10.38 15.89
C GLU A 131 -22.38 10.61 16.68
N SER A 132 -21.44 9.66 16.65
CA SER A 132 -20.18 9.74 17.40
C SER A 132 -19.31 10.92 16.96
N VAL A 133 -19.20 11.14 15.64
CA VAL A 133 -18.43 12.25 15.08
C VAL A 133 -19.09 13.58 15.40
N SER A 134 -20.42 13.69 15.31
CA SER A 134 -21.14 14.94 15.64
C SER A 134 -20.94 15.32 17.12
N LYS A 135 -21.07 14.36 18.05
CA LYS A 135 -20.83 14.59 19.48
C LYS A 135 -19.38 14.98 19.80
N LEU A 136 -18.42 14.46 19.04
CA LEU A 136 -17.01 14.85 19.18
C LEU A 136 -16.79 16.28 18.69
N ILE A 137 -17.31 16.62 17.51
CA ILE A 137 -17.17 17.96 16.93
C ILE A 137 -17.80 19.01 17.85
N GLU A 138 -18.94 18.75 18.50
CA GLU A 138 -19.56 19.67 19.46
C GLU A 138 -18.63 20.11 20.61
N GLN A 139 -17.63 19.30 20.97
CA GLN A 139 -16.67 19.59 22.02
C GLN A 139 -15.48 20.44 21.53
N PHE A 140 -15.37 20.71 20.23
CA PHE A 140 -14.27 21.45 19.64
C PHE A 140 -14.50 22.97 19.68
N PRO A 141 -13.42 23.78 19.58
CA PRO A 141 -13.54 25.23 19.45
C PRO A 141 -14.49 25.63 18.31
N GLU A 142 -15.21 26.73 18.45
CA GLU A 142 -16.22 27.17 17.47
C GLU A 142 -15.66 27.32 16.05
N SER A 143 -14.42 27.84 15.93
CA SER A 143 -13.72 27.97 14.65
C SER A 143 -13.55 26.63 13.94
N GLU A 144 -13.26 25.57 14.68
CA GLU A 144 -13.07 24.21 14.16
C GLU A 144 -14.42 23.56 13.83
N ARG A 145 -15.43 23.75 14.69
CA ARG A 145 -16.80 23.26 14.43
C ARG A 145 -17.33 23.78 13.10
N LYS A 146 -17.16 25.07 12.82
CA LYS A 146 -17.61 25.66 11.54
C LYS A 146 -16.94 25.03 10.31
N VAL A 147 -15.69 24.60 10.44
CA VAL A 147 -14.94 23.96 9.34
C VAL A 147 -15.32 22.49 9.20
N MET A 148 -15.51 21.77 10.31
CA MET A 148 -15.73 20.33 10.34
C MET A 148 -17.20 19.90 10.20
N SER A 149 -18.16 20.78 10.55
CA SER A 149 -19.60 20.49 10.52
C SER A 149 -20.20 20.60 9.11
N ASN A 150 -19.68 19.83 8.14
CA ASN A 150 -20.26 19.68 6.81
C ASN A 150 -20.92 18.30 6.65
N PRO A 151 -22.27 18.21 6.64
CA PRO A 151 -22.97 16.93 6.53
C PRO A 151 -22.64 16.12 5.28
N ALA A 152 -22.47 16.78 4.13
CA ALA A 152 -22.14 16.09 2.88
C ALA A 152 -20.73 15.51 2.90
N ALA A 153 -19.78 16.22 3.50
CA ALA A 153 -18.42 15.73 3.68
C ALA A 153 -18.39 14.54 4.65
N LEU A 154 -19.13 14.61 5.76
CA LEU A 154 -19.26 13.50 6.70
C LEU A 154 -19.90 12.28 6.05
N ASP A 155 -20.96 12.46 5.25
CA ASP A 155 -21.61 11.37 4.52
C ASP A 155 -20.67 10.68 3.53
N ALA A 156 -19.85 11.45 2.81
CA ALA A 156 -18.84 10.92 1.90
C ALA A 156 -17.74 10.15 2.65
N GLN A 157 -17.28 10.66 3.79
CA GLN A 157 -16.30 9.96 4.63
C GLN A 157 -16.86 8.66 5.19
N VAL A 158 -18.08 8.68 5.74
CA VAL A 158 -18.77 7.48 6.25
C VAL A 158 -18.93 6.44 5.13
N LYS A 159 -19.36 6.85 3.94
CA LYS A 159 -19.48 5.95 2.78
C LYS A 159 -18.13 5.32 2.41
N THR A 160 -17.05 6.09 2.45
CA THR A 160 -15.69 5.60 2.14
C THR A 160 -15.23 4.57 3.17
N VAL A 161 -15.34 4.90 4.47
CA VAL A 161 -14.91 4.03 5.57
C VAL A 161 -15.72 2.72 5.63
N LEU A 162 -16.98 2.75 5.19
CA LEU A 162 -17.85 1.57 5.14
C LEU A 162 -17.74 0.76 3.84
N SER A 163 -16.89 1.17 2.89
CA SER A 163 -16.66 0.38 1.68
C SER A 163 -16.02 -0.98 2.04
N PRO A 164 -16.32 -2.07 1.31
CA PRO A 164 -15.70 -3.37 1.54
C PRO A 164 -14.17 -3.30 1.58
N TRP A 165 -13.59 -2.56 0.64
CA TRP A 165 -12.16 -2.27 0.56
C TRP A 165 -11.64 -1.63 1.86
N PHE A 166 -12.20 -0.50 2.29
CA PHE A 166 -11.67 0.23 3.44
C PHE A 166 -11.81 -0.58 4.74
N ARG A 167 -12.91 -1.35 4.89
CA ARG A 167 -13.09 -2.22 6.04
C ARG A 167 -12.10 -3.36 6.07
N TYR A 168 -11.76 -3.93 4.91
CA TYR A 168 -10.71 -4.93 4.80
C TYR A 168 -9.36 -4.32 5.15
N LEU A 169 -8.98 -3.21 4.52
CA LEU A 169 -7.75 -2.48 4.77
C LEU A 169 -7.52 -2.23 6.27
N LEU A 170 -8.54 -1.72 6.98
CA LEU A 170 -8.44 -1.37 8.40
C LEU A 170 -8.01 -2.53 9.31
N VAL A 171 -8.45 -3.75 9.00
CA VAL A 171 -8.17 -4.94 9.84
C VAL A 171 -7.05 -5.80 9.27
N TYR A 172 -6.67 -5.59 8.02
CA TYR A 172 -5.64 -6.36 7.37
C TYR A 172 -4.25 -6.02 7.93
N ASP A 173 -3.49 -7.08 8.20
CA ASP A 173 -2.10 -6.97 8.65
C ASP A 173 -1.15 -7.51 7.56
N PRO A 174 -0.43 -6.64 6.84
CA PRO A 174 0.50 -7.08 5.79
C PRO A 174 1.67 -7.89 6.33
N ARG A 175 1.99 -7.80 7.63
CA ARG A 175 3.07 -8.58 8.25
C ARG A 175 2.79 -10.08 8.16
N GLU A 176 1.52 -10.48 8.20
CA GLU A 176 1.14 -11.89 8.07
C GLU A 176 1.49 -12.45 6.68
N ALA A 177 1.14 -11.75 5.61
CA ALA A 177 1.53 -12.17 4.26
C ALA A 177 3.05 -12.14 4.08
N LEU A 178 3.72 -11.08 4.56
CA LEU A 178 5.18 -10.92 4.47
C LEU A 178 5.94 -12.07 5.15
N ARG A 179 5.49 -12.56 6.31
CA ARG A 179 6.09 -13.75 6.97
C ARG A 179 6.02 -15.01 6.10
N HIS A 180 5.07 -15.09 5.18
CA HIS A 180 4.88 -16.22 4.28
C HIS A 180 5.58 -16.06 2.93
N VAL A 181 6.07 -14.87 2.57
CA VAL A 181 6.81 -14.63 1.33
C VAL A 181 8.16 -15.34 1.37
N LYS A 182 8.39 -16.25 0.41
CA LYS A 182 9.65 -17.02 0.28
C LYS A 182 10.53 -16.60 -0.90
N CYS A 183 9.98 -15.87 -1.87
CA CYS A 183 10.76 -15.34 -2.98
C CYS A 183 11.58 -14.10 -2.54
N PRO A 184 12.61 -13.70 -3.32
CA PRO A 184 13.38 -12.50 -3.03
C PRO A 184 12.52 -11.23 -3.03
N VAL A 185 12.83 -10.29 -2.14
CA VAL A 185 12.07 -9.05 -1.94
C VAL A 185 12.96 -7.81 -2.03
N LEU A 186 12.57 -6.83 -2.86
CA LEU A 186 13.07 -5.46 -2.76
C LEU A 186 11.94 -4.58 -2.24
N ALA A 187 12.10 -3.96 -1.07
CA ALA A 187 11.22 -2.90 -0.62
C ALA A 187 11.95 -1.56 -0.72
N LEU A 188 11.32 -0.57 -1.33
CA LEU A 188 11.88 0.77 -1.48
C LEU A 188 10.81 1.83 -1.20
N ASN A 189 11.21 2.93 -0.57
CA ASN A 189 10.35 4.08 -0.29
C ASN A 189 11.14 5.36 -0.58
N GLY A 190 10.44 6.45 -0.91
CA GLY A 190 11.03 7.78 -0.89
C GLY A 190 11.33 8.24 0.54
N GLU A 191 12.47 8.89 0.76
CA GLU A 191 12.84 9.42 2.09
C GLU A 191 11.81 10.42 2.64
N ARG A 192 11.14 11.17 1.75
CA ARG A 192 10.12 12.17 2.06
C ARG A 192 8.70 11.65 1.84
N ASP A 193 8.51 10.34 1.78
CA ASP A 193 7.17 9.77 1.71
C ASP A 193 6.38 10.05 2.99
N LEU A 194 5.27 10.79 2.88
CA LEU A 194 4.36 11.10 3.98
C LEU A 194 3.15 10.16 4.04
N GLN A 195 2.92 9.36 2.99
CA GLN A 195 1.82 8.40 2.92
C GLN A 195 2.25 7.05 3.47
N VAL A 196 3.46 6.61 3.11
CA VAL A 196 4.06 5.36 3.60
C VAL A 196 5.48 5.66 4.12
N PRO A 197 5.59 6.19 5.35
CA PRO A 197 6.85 6.71 5.88
C PRO A 197 7.94 5.64 5.95
N PRO A 198 9.11 5.91 5.35
CA PRO A 198 10.12 4.88 5.10
C PRO A 198 10.68 4.25 6.37
N LYS A 199 10.73 4.99 7.49
CA LYS A 199 11.37 4.51 8.72
C LYS A 199 10.55 3.39 9.36
N GLU A 200 9.26 3.63 9.56
CA GLU A 200 8.33 2.69 10.17
C GLU A 200 8.09 1.50 9.24
N ASP A 201 7.74 1.77 7.97
CA ASP A 201 7.32 0.74 7.03
C ASP A 201 8.44 -0.19 6.58
N LEU A 202 9.61 0.34 6.20
CA LEU A 202 10.74 -0.51 5.80
C LEU A 202 11.25 -1.35 6.98
N SER A 203 11.17 -0.82 8.21
CA SER A 203 11.56 -1.55 9.41
C SER A 203 10.63 -2.75 9.67
N GLU A 204 9.32 -2.52 9.65
CA GLU A 204 8.33 -3.59 9.89
C GLU A 204 8.29 -4.61 8.74
N ILE A 205 8.44 -4.19 7.48
CA ILE A 205 8.60 -5.10 6.34
C ILE A 205 9.81 -6.02 6.56
N ALA A 206 10.98 -5.44 6.87
CA ALA A 206 12.19 -6.21 7.08
C ALA A 206 12.06 -7.16 8.28
N LYS A 207 11.39 -6.73 9.36
CA LYS A 207 11.13 -7.55 10.53
C LYS A 207 10.24 -8.74 10.19
N ALA A 208 9.10 -8.52 9.53
CA ALA A 208 8.18 -9.59 9.13
C ALA A 208 8.85 -10.60 8.20
N LEU A 209 9.65 -10.15 7.22
CA LEU A 209 10.40 -11.03 6.33
C LEU A 209 11.43 -11.88 7.09
N ARG A 210 12.16 -11.29 8.05
CA ARG A 210 13.12 -12.03 8.90
C ARG A 210 12.41 -13.07 9.76
N GLU A 211 11.31 -12.72 10.40
CA GLU A 211 10.49 -13.63 11.21
C GLU A 211 9.93 -14.79 10.37
N GLY A 212 9.57 -14.50 9.12
CA GLY A 212 9.19 -15.49 8.11
C GLY A 212 10.33 -16.40 7.62
N GLY A 213 11.56 -16.13 8.03
CA GLY A 213 12.76 -16.86 7.60
C GLY A 213 13.23 -16.53 6.19
N ASN A 214 12.75 -15.42 5.59
CA ASN A 214 13.25 -14.96 4.30
C ASN A 214 14.64 -14.33 4.49
N LYS A 215 15.62 -14.84 3.74
CA LYS A 215 17.03 -14.43 3.82
C LYS A 215 17.48 -13.58 2.62
N ASP A 216 16.62 -13.42 1.63
CA ASP A 216 16.93 -12.72 0.39
C ASP A 216 16.00 -11.51 0.23
N PHE A 217 16.27 -10.48 1.02
CA PHE A 217 15.55 -9.22 0.89
C PHE A 217 16.46 -8.01 1.08
N LYS A 218 16.03 -6.87 0.51
CA LYS A 218 16.68 -5.58 0.65
C LYS A 218 15.63 -4.50 0.90
N THR A 219 15.89 -3.61 1.86
CA THR A 219 15.12 -2.38 2.06
C THR A 219 15.94 -1.17 1.65
N VAL A 220 15.32 -0.17 1.01
CA VAL A 220 16.00 1.03 0.51
C VAL A 220 15.14 2.26 0.74
N SER A 221 15.67 3.25 1.47
CA SER A 221 15.11 4.60 1.47
C SER A 221 15.87 5.46 0.46
N LEU A 222 15.15 6.07 -0.49
CA LEU A 222 15.73 6.86 -1.56
C LEU A 222 15.69 8.35 -1.22
N PRO A 223 16.86 9.02 -1.06
CA PRO A 223 16.92 10.40 -0.59
C PRO A 223 16.13 11.39 -1.45
N GLY A 224 15.44 12.31 -0.80
CA GLY A 224 14.71 13.41 -1.45
C GLY A 224 13.49 13.03 -2.29
N LEU A 225 13.09 11.76 -2.35
CA LEU A 225 11.92 11.32 -3.12
C LEU A 225 10.64 11.27 -2.27
N ASN A 226 9.49 11.58 -2.89
CA ASN A 226 8.16 11.44 -2.29
C ASN A 226 7.56 10.03 -2.49
N HIS A 227 6.28 9.86 -2.14
CA HIS A 227 5.52 8.62 -2.32
C HIS A 227 5.45 8.10 -3.76
N LEU A 228 5.48 9.00 -4.73
CA LEU A 228 5.46 8.69 -6.16
C LEU A 228 6.87 8.50 -6.74
N PHE A 229 7.90 8.48 -5.88
CA PHE A 229 9.31 8.43 -6.24
C PHE A 229 9.77 9.61 -7.09
N GLN A 230 9.15 10.78 -6.91
CA GLN A 230 9.55 12.03 -7.56
C GLN A 230 10.42 12.85 -6.61
N THR A 231 11.38 13.58 -7.17
CA THR A 231 12.17 14.57 -6.45
C THR A 231 11.24 15.68 -5.95
N CYS A 232 11.23 15.91 -4.65
CA CYS A 232 10.27 16.81 -3.99
C CYS A 232 10.97 17.69 -2.95
N THR A 233 10.29 18.72 -2.45
CA THR A 233 10.82 19.53 -1.34
C THR A 233 10.25 19.07 0.00
N THR A 234 8.94 18.87 0.07
CA THR A 234 8.24 18.59 1.33
C THR A 234 7.74 17.16 1.45
N GLY A 235 7.48 16.49 0.32
CA GLY A 235 6.82 15.19 0.27
C GLY A 235 5.28 15.27 0.29
N SER A 236 4.74 16.49 0.44
CA SER A 236 3.30 16.72 0.49
C SER A 236 2.63 16.33 -0.83
N PRO A 237 1.46 15.66 -0.79
CA PRO A 237 0.66 15.41 -1.98
C PRO A 237 0.30 16.67 -2.78
N SER A 238 0.30 17.84 -2.14
CA SER A 238 0.09 19.13 -2.83
C SER A 238 1.15 19.45 -3.89
N GLU A 239 2.36 18.86 -3.80
CA GLU A 239 3.42 19.05 -4.80
C GLU A 239 3.19 18.24 -6.08
N TYR A 240 2.38 17.17 -6.05
CA TYR A 240 2.32 16.18 -7.15
C TYR A 240 1.93 16.77 -8.49
N ALA A 241 0.93 17.67 -8.51
CA ALA A 241 0.47 18.31 -9.72
C ALA A 241 1.49 19.31 -10.32
N THR A 242 2.49 19.71 -9.54
CA THR A 242 3.52 20.70 -9.95
C THR A 242 4.84 20.06 -10.34
N ILE A 243 5.07 18.80 -9.98
CA ILE A 243 6.29 18.06 -10.31
C ILE A 243 6.11 17.36 -11.65
N GLU A 244 6.87 17.77 -12.67
CA GLU A 244 6.85 17.15 -14.00
C GLU A 244 7.47 15.75 -14.04
N GLU A 245 8.43 15.47 -13.15
CA GLU A 245 9.12 14.18 -13.08
C GLU A 245 8.11 13.06 -12.79
N THR A 246 7.99 12.06 -13.66
CA THR A 246 7.08 10.91 -13.40
C THR A 246 7.64 9.99 -12.32
N ILE A 247 8.93 9.65 -12.41
CA ILE A 247 9.65 8.82 -11.44
C ILE A 247 11.15 9.13 -11.58
N ALA A 248 11.83 9.29 -10.46
CA ALA A 248 13.25 9.61 -10.47
C ALA A 248 14.07 8.47 -11.08
N PRO A 249 15.04 8.76 -11.98
CA PRO A 249 15.89 7.74 -12.59
C PRO A 249 16.61 6.84 -11.58
N ILE A 250 16.91 7.35 -10.38
CA ILE A 250 17.54 6.53 -9.33
C ILE A 250 16.63 5.40 -8.83
N ALA A 251 15.31 5.62 -8.75
CA ALA A 251 14.35 4.59 -8.37
C ALA A 251 14.31 3.49 -9.45
N LEU A 252 14.21 3.88 -10.73
CA LEU A 252 14.24 2.95 -11.86
C LEU A 252 15.53 2.12 -11.91
N ARG A 253 16.69 2.76 -11.75
CA ARG A 253 17.98 2.04 -11.70
C ARG A 253 18.05 1.09 -10.52
N THR A 254 17.64 1.51 -9.33
CA THR A 254 17.65 0.66 -8.12
C THR A 254 16.83 -0.61 -8.32
N MET A 255 15.61 -0.48 -8.88
CA MET A 255 14.76 -1.64 -9.18
C MET A 255 15.35 -2.50 -10.31
N GLY A 256 15.76 -1.87 -11.42
CA GLY A 256 16.29 -2.57 -12.59
C GLY A 256 17.53 -3.39 -12.27
N ASP A 257 18.52 -2.78 -11.61
CA ASP A 257 19.77 -3.45 -11.23
C ASP A 257 19.50 -4.63 -10.28
N TRP A 258 18.59 -4.45 -9.32
CA TRP A 258 18.20 -5.51 -8.42
C TRP A 258 17.50 -6.67 -9.15
N ILE A 259 16.54 -6.37 -10.04
CA ILE A 259 15.84 -7.41 -10.83
C ILE A 259 16.83 -8.17 -11.72
N ILE A 260 17.74 -7.48 -12.39
CA ILE A 260 18.77 -8.09 -13.24
C ILE A 260 19.65 -9.04 -12.41
N ALA A 261 20.09 -8.62 -11.22
CA ALA A 261 20.90 -9.45 -10.34
C ALA A 261 20.20 -10.75 -9.90
N HIS A 262 18.87 -10.73 -9.69
CA HIS A 262 18.11 -11.90 -9.25
C HIS A 262 17.67 -12.81 -10.39
N THR A 263 17.53 -12.27 -11.60
CA THR A 263 17.16 -13.06 -12.79
C THR A 263 18.38 -13.67 -13.48
N GLN A 264 19.52 -12.97 -13.55
CA GLN A 264 20.75 -13.50 -14.16
C GLN A 264 21.41 -14.60 -13.33
N LYS A 265 21.38 -14.51 -11.99
CA LYS A 265 21.87 -15.59 -11.09
C LYS A 265 21.14 -16.91 -11.38
N GLN A 266 19.83 -16.86 -11.62
CA GLN A 266 19.04 -18.05 -11.92
C GLN A 266 19.34 -18.65 -13.30
N HIS A 267 19.73 -17.84 -14.29
CA HIS A 267 20.16 -18.33 -15.60
C HIS A 267 21.47 -19.14 -15.54
N ARG A 268 22.47 -18.69 -14.75
CA ARG A 268 23.76 -19.40 -14.60
C ARG A 268 23.63 -20.76 -13.92
N VAL A 269 22.74 -20.91 -12.93
CA VAL A 269 22.52 -22.21 -12.25
C VAL A 269 21.87 -23.22 -13.21
N HIS A 270 21.00 -22.77 -14.12
CA HIS A 270 20.34 -23.65 -15.09
C HIS A 270 21.24 -24.05 -16.26
N SER A 271 22.18 -23.19 -16.70
CA SER A 271 23.12 -23.54 -17.78
C SER A 271 24.15 -24.59 -17.34
N VAL A 272 24.64 -24.51 -16.09
CA VAL A 272 25.60 -25.48 -15.54
C VAL A 272 24.95 -26.87 -15.39
N ARG A 273 23.67 -26.95 -14.98
CA ARG A 273 22.95 -28.24 -14.88
C ARG A 273 22.58 -28.87 -16.23
N ARG A 274 22.49 -28.09 -17.32
CA ARG A 274 22.25 -28.62 -18.67
C ARG A 274 23.51 -29.16 -19.34
N ASN A 275 24.69 -28.64 -19.00
CA ASN A 275 25.97 -29.12 -19.52
C ASN A 275 26.58 -30.27 -18.70
N ALA A 276 25.89 -30.70 -17.62
CA ALA A 276 26.29 -31.80 -16.74
C ALA A 276 25.41 -33.06 -16.92
N LYS A 277 24.63 -33.12 -17.99
CA LYS A 277 23.91 -34.31 -18.46
C LYS A 277 24.34 -34.61 -19.89
#